data_AF-A0A7Y2X8E1-F1
#
_entry.id   AF-A0A7Y2X8E1-F1
#
_cell.length_a   1.000
_cell.length_b   1.000
_cell.length_c   1.000
_cell.angle_alpha   90.00
_cell.angle_beta   90.00
_cell.angle_gamma   90.00
#
_symmetry.space_group_name_H-M   'P 1'
#
loop_
_entity.id
_entity.type
_entity.pdbx_description
1 polymer ?
#
loop_
_entity_poly.entity_id
_entity_poly.type
_entity_poly.pdbx_seq_one_letter_code
_entity_poly.pdbx_strand_id
1 'polypeptide(L)'
;MSKKQLQKIPAVDFLLVQIEIKNLKKNYNSEFVKYCIRNVLNEVRLDIKKGIKVPSSNEIIVKIDSLAEKCSGQSLKRVINASGIILHTNLGRAPFGETIFEEIKPTIAGYSNLEFDLNTGKRGKRTAHIVELLKFLTSAEKAVVVNNNAAAVSLVLRTFSEGRETIISRGELVEIGGSFRLPEIITSSGTNMIEVGTTNRTRLSDYKKAINKNTALIFKAYKSNYAIEGFTEEVNLKELSALAKKNKLILMYDIGSGLLIKPGKKELADEPVVKKSFTSGVDIVTFSCDKLLGGPQAGIIAGKKKLIDKISKNPLMRTYRVDKLTIALLSAVLRAYIKNETNLPIFKLLNRTKEELKVLAEKLYHEFQIHQIKSEIRESTAFSGGGSLPQVKLGSYSVVLIPIEINKNFGKNVYKKLVQAEIPVLSILRKGEIHFDVLTIFEKDIPAVAQMVKSVI
;
A
#
# COMPACT_ATOMS: atom_id res chain seq x y z
N MET A 1 39.26 -13.58 -31.88
CA MET A 1 37.94 -14.18 -32.23
C MET A 1 36.79 -13.17 -32.31
N SER A 2 36.73 -12.15 -31.44
CA SER A 2 35.58 -11.21 -31.36
C SER A 2 35.28 -10.42 -32.64
N LYS A 3 36.30 -9.93 -33.37
CA LYS A 3 36.09 -9.06 -34.56
C LYS A 3 35.37 -9.77 -35.73
N LYS A 4 35.71 -11.03 -36.03
CA LYS A 4 35.03 -11.85 -37.06
C LYS A 4 33.60 -12.25 -36.66
N GLN A 5 33.33 -12.36 -35.36
CA GLN A 5 31.98 -12.65 -34.85
C GLN A 5 31.08 -11.41 -34.91
N LEU A 6 31.59 -10.23 -34.55
CA LEU A 6 30.82 -8.97 -34.62
C LEU A 6 30.32 -8.63 -36.02
N GLN A 7 31.07 -9.00 -37.07
CA GLN A 7 30.66 -8.82 -38.46
C GLN A 7 29.48 -9.71 -38.89
N LYS A 8 29.16 -10.76 -38.12
CA LYS A 8 28.02 -11.67 -38.39
C LYS A 8 26.69 -11.15 -37.85
N ILE A 9 26.69 -10.02 -37.13
CA ILE A 9 25.46 -9.42 -36.63
C ILE A 9 24.68 -8.82 -37.81
N PRO A 10 23.39 -9.18 -38.02
CA PRO A 10 22.60 -8.60 -39.10
C PRO A 10 22.40 -7.09 -38.94
N ALA A 11 22.38 -6.38 -40.07
CA ALA A 11 22.04 -4.96 -40.09
C ALA A 11 20.58 -4.73 -39.69
N VAL A 12 20.28 -3.55 -39.14
CA VAL A 12 18.91 -3.17 -38.75
C VAL A 12 17.97 -3.24 -39.95
N ASP A 13 18.39 -2.73 -41.11
CA ASP A 13 17.57 -2.74 -42.33
C ASP A 13 17.26 -4.15 -42.83
N PHE A 14 18.22 -5.08 -42.68
CA PHE A 14 17.98 -6.50 -42.98
C PHE A 14 16.92 -7.11 -42.07
N LEU A 15 16.91 -6.78 -40.78
CA LEU A 15 15.89 -7.25 -39.84
C LEU A 15 14.52 -6.62 -40.11
N LEU A 16 14.49 -5.33 -40.48
CA LEU A 16 13.24 -4.60 -40.74
C LEU A 16 12.43 -5.13 -41.93
N VAL A 17 13.06 -5.86 -42.85
CA VAL A 17 12.38 -6.45 -44.02
C VAL A 17 11.85 -7.88 -43.77
N GLN A 18 12.25 -8.53 -42.67
CA GLN A 18 11.80 -9.88 -42.30
C GLN A 18 10.31 -9.89 -42.00
N ILE A 19 9.63 -11.00 -42.32
CA ILE A 19 8.17 -11.09 -42.23
C ILE A 19 7.67 -10.99 -40.79
N GLU A 20 8.40 -11.58 -39.85
CA GLU A 20 8.13 -11.57 -38.41
C GLU A 20 8.22 -10.14 -37.86
N ILE A 21 9.28 -9.41 -38.24
CA ILE A 21 9.47 -8.01 -37.82
C ILE A 21 8.47 -7.08 -38.52
N LYS A 22 8.04 -7.38 -39.75
CA LYS A 22 6.93 -6.68 -40.42
C LYS A 22 5.61 -6.93 -39.70
N ASN A 23 5.37 -8.14 -39.19
CA ASN A 23 4.18 -8.43 -38.38
C ASN A 23 4.19 -7.66 -37.06
N LEU A 24 5.35 -7.51 -36.40
CA LEU A 24 5.48 -6.63 -35.23
C LEU A 24 5.05 -5.18 -35.52
N LYS A 25 5.35 -4.66 -36.71
CA LYS A 25 4.92 -3.31 -37.12
C LYS A 25 3.41 -3.16 -37.33
N LYS A 26 2.64 -4.24 -37.38
CA LYS A 26 1.16 -4.17 -37.37
C LYS A 26 0.62 -3.81 -35.98
N ASN A 27 1.32 -4.25 -34.94
CA ASN A 27 0.92 -4.06 -33.55
C ASN A 27 1.64 -2.88 -32.89
N TYR A 28 2.81 -2.50 -33.40
CA TYR A 28 3.68 -1.48 -32.81
C TYR A 28 4.15 -0.45 -33.83
N ASN A 29 4.38 0.78 -33.38
CA ASN A 29 4.95 1.81 -34.24
C ASN A 29 6.42 1.48 -34.61
N SER A 30 6.86 2.02 -35.75
CA SER A 30 8.18 1.73 -36.34
C SER A 30 9.35 2.09 -35.42
N GLU A 31 9.25 3.18 -34.66
CA GLU A 31 10.31 3.62 -33.76
C GLU A 31 10.50 2.67 -32.59
N PHE A 32 9.42 2.12 -32.03
CA PHE A 32 9.50 1.09 -30.99
C PHE A 32 10.14 -0.20 -31.51
N VAL A 33 9.76 -0.67 -32.70
CA VAL A 33 10.38 -1.86 -33.30
C VAL A 33 11.87 -1.66 -33.53
N LYS A 34 12.29 -0.48 -34.05
CA LYS A 34 13.72 -0.14 -34.19
C LYS A 34 14.44 -0.08 -32.85
N TYR A 35 13.79 0.44 -31.81
CA TYR A 35 14.33 0.46 -30.45
C TYR A 35 14.59 -0.97 -29.94
N CYS A 36 13.64 -1.90 -30.08
CA CYS A 36 13.81 -3.30 -29.71
C CYS A 36 14.95 -3.97 -30.48
N ILE A 37 15.01 -3.77 -31.82
CA ILE A 37 16.12 -4.27 -32.64
C ILE A 37 17.46 -3.76 -32.12
N ARG A 38 17.60 -2.44 -31.92
CA ARG A 38 18.85 -1.83 -31.46
C ARG A 38 19.31 -2.38 -30.11
N ASN A 39 18.38 -2.57 -29.17
CA ASN A 39 18.69 -3.14 -27.86
C ASN A 39 19.14 -4.59 -27.94
N VAL A 40 18.42 -5.46 -28.65
CA VAL A 40 18.83 -6.86 -28.83
C VAL A 40 20.18 -6.94 -29.53
N LEU A 41 20.41 -6.15 -30.57
CA LEU A 41 21.71 -6.12 -31.24
C LEU A 41 22.83 -5.61 -30.32
N ASN A 42 22.56 -4.67 -29.42
CA ASN A 42 23.52 -4.21 -28.42
C ASN A 42 23.84 -5.30 -27.38
N GLU A 43 22.84 -6.04 -26.90
CA GLU A 43 23.05 -7.20 -26.02
C GLU A 43 23.91 -8.27 -26.70
N VAL A 44 23.59 -8.61 -27.96
CA VAL A 44 24.39 -9.55 -28.76
C VAL A 44 25.84 -9.07 -28.91
N ARG A 45 26.08 -7.76 -29.14
CA ARG A 45 27.43 -7.18 -29.18
C ARG A 45 28.18 -7.35 -27.85
N LEU A 46 27.50 -7.17 -26.71
CA LEU A 46 28.09 -7.34 -25.39
C LEU A 46 28.40 -8.81 -25.08
N ASP A 47 27.51 -9.72 -25.46
CA ASP A 47 27.68 -11.17 -25.30
C ASP A 47 28.89 -11.68 -26.11
N ILE A 48 29.06 -11.20 -27.34
CA ILE A 48 30.23 -11.54 -28.17
C ILE A 48 31.53 -11.05 -27.54
N LYS A 49 31.54 -9.88 -26.88
CA LYS A 49 32.72 -9.40 -26.14
C LYS A 49 33.06 -10.31 -24.96
N LYS A 50 32.07 -11.01 -24.38
CA LYS A 50 32.24 -12.01 -23.31
C LYS A 50 32.58 -13.41 -23.84
N GLY A 51 32.77 -13.59 -25.15
CA GLY A 51 33.12 -14.87 -25.77
C GLY A 51 31.93 -15.76 -26.15
N ILE A 52 30.70 -15.26 -26.03
CA ILE A 52 29.49 -15.97 -26.47
C ILE A 52 29.39 -15.89 -28.00
N LYS A 53 29.00 -16.99 -28.66
CA LYS A 53 28.84 -17.04 -30.12
C LYS A 53 27.64 -16.18 -30.56
N VAL A 54 27.71 -15.62 -31.78
CA VAL A 54 26.60 -14.85 -32.36
C VAL A 54 25.40 -15.78 -32.55
N PRO A 55 24.19 -15.42 -32.07
CA PRO A 55 22.98 -16.16 -32.38
C PRO A 55 22.62 -16.08 -33.86
N SER A 56 21.83 -17.04 -34.34
CA SER A 56 21.22 -16.99 -35.68
C SER A 56 20.26 -15.80 -35.82
N SER A 57 19.97 -15.39 -37.06
CA SER A 57 18.99 -14.33 -37.33
C SER A 57 17.62 -14.65 -36.74
N ASN A 58 17.19 -15.91 -36.76
CA ASN A 58 15.92 -16.34 -36.19
C ASN A 58 15.91 -16.19 -34.65
N GLU A 59 17.00 -16.58 -33.97
CA GLU A 59 17.11 -16.36 -32.52
C GLU A 59 17.12 -14.87 -32.16
N ILE A 60 17.74 -14.03 -32.99
CA ILE A 60 17.69 -12.57 -32.83
C ILE A 60 16.27 -12.05 -33.00
N ILE A 61 15.52 -12.51 -34.01
CA ILE A 61 14.12 -12.14 -34.24
C ILE A 61 13.24 -12.55 -33.06
N VAL A 62 13.38 -13.78 -32.55
CA VAL A 62 12.65 -14.25 -31.35
C VAL A 62 12.98 -13.40 -30.12
N LYS A 63 14.25 -13.01 -29.93
CA LYS A 63 14.63 -12.09 -28.85
C LYS A 63 14.01 -10.70 -29.03
N ILE A 64 13.90 -10.21 -30.26
CA ILE A 64 13.28 -8.90 -30.57
C ILE A 64 11.79 -8.96 -30.24
N ASP A 65 11.10 -10.02 -30.65
CA ASP A 65 9.69 -10.25 -30.38
C ASP A 65 9.42 -10.32 -28.87
N SER A 66 10.17 -11.15 -28.15
CA SER A 66 10.07 -11.26 -26.68
C SER A 66 10.37 -9.94 -25.96
N LEU A 67 11.34 -9.15 -26.44
CA LEU A 67 11.61 -7.82 -25.89
C LEU A 67 10.46 -6.84 -26.18
N ALA A 68 9.89 -6.88 -27.39
CA ALA A 68 8.75 -6.06 -27.76
C ALA A 68 7.52 -6.36 -26.87
N GLU A 69 7.18 -7.63 -26.68
CA GLU A 69 6.13 -8.06 -25.77
C GLU A 69 6.41 -7.64 -24.32
N LYS A 70 7.64 -7.84 -23.83
CA LYS A 70 8.02 -7.46 -22.47
C LYS A 70 7.97 -5.94 -22.23
N CYS A 71 8.39 -5.14 -23.20
CA CYS A 71 8.43 -3.69 -23.08
C CYS A 71 7.06 -3.05 -23.29
N SER A 72 6.23 -3.61 -24.17
CA SER A 72 4.89 -3.09 -24.46
C SER A 72 3.79 -3.68 -23.58
N GLY A 73 4.05 -4.85 -23.00
CA GLY A 73 3.13 -5.54 -22.10
C GLY A 73 2.92 -4.81 -20.79
N GLN A 74 1.79 -5.10 -20.14
CA GLN A 74 1.48 -4.53 -18.82
C GLN A 74 2.46 -5.05 -17.78
N SER A 75 3.29 -4.15 -17.23
CA SER A 75 4.21 -4.48 -16.13
C SER A 75 3.52 -4.44 -14.78
N LEU A 76 2.57 -3.51 -14.59
CA LEU A 76 1.66 -3.48 -13.46
C LEU A 76 0.43 -4.34 -13.78
N LYS A 77 0.29 -5.47 -13.09
CA LYS A 77 -0.78 -6.45 -13.32
C LYS A 77 -1.61 -6.63 -12.07
N ARG A 78 -2.85 -7.07 -12.28
CA ARG A 78 -3.69 -7.61 -11.21
C ARG A 78 -3.05 -8.90 -10.66
N VAL A 79 -3.07 -9.05 -9.34
CA VAL A 79 -2.60 -10.25 -8.63
C VAL A 79 -3.71 -10.76 -7.73
N ILE A 80 -3.99 -12.07 -7.76
CA ILE A 80 -4.89 -12.70 -6.79
C ILE A 80 -4.11 -12.94 -5.49
N ASN A 81 -4.60 -12.34 -4.40
CA ASN A 81 -3.98 -12.47 -3.09
C ASN A 81 -4.51 -13.70 -2.35
N ALA A 82 -3.72 -14.76 -2.26
CA ALA A 82 -3.99 -15.96 -1.47
C ALA A 82 -3.01 -16.11 -0.29
N SER A 83 -2.42 -14.98 0.15
CA SER A 83 -1.41 -14.96 1.20
C SER A 83 -2.00 -14.84 2.61
N GLY A 84 -3.31 -14.55 2.73
CA GLY A 84 -3.94 -14.26 4.01
C GLY A 84 -3.53 -12.91 4.63
N ILE A 85 -2.84 -12.04 3.89
CA ILE A 85 -2.45 -10.71 4.38
C ILE A 85 -3.35 -9.66 3.74
N ILE A 86 -4.24 -9.06 4.53
CA ILE A 86 -5.24 -8.11 4.03
C ILE A 86 -4.58 -6.82 3.51
N LEU A 87 -3.88 -6.07 4.37
CA LEU A 87 -3.13 -4.88 3.97
C LEU A 87 -1.71 -5.28 3.53
N HIS A 88 -1.62 -5.87 2.34
CA HIS A 88 -0.35 -6.30 1.77
C HIS A 88 0.37 -5.13 1.07
N THR A 89 1.48 -4.66 1.64
CA THR A 89 2.24 -3.50 1.13
C THR A 89 2.70 -3.69 -0.32
N ASN A 90 3.20 -4.88 -0.68
CA ASN A 90 3.67 -5.15 -2.04
C ASN A 90 2.53 -5.31 -3.07
N LEU A 91 1.28 -5.55 -2.65
CA LEU A 91 0.14 -5.71 -3.54
C LEU A 91 -0.75 -4.47 -3.58
N GLY A 92 -0.29 -3.33 -3.07
CA GLY A 92 -1.02 -2.06 -3.14
C GLY A 92 -2.01 -1.80 -1.99
N ARG A 93 -1.88 -2.51 -0.87
CA ARG A 93 -2.70 -2.32 0.35
C ARG A 93 -4.19 -2.58 0.11
N ALA A 94 -5.07 -1.64 0.45
CA ALA A 94 -6.51 -1.85 0.47
C ALA A 94 -7.12 -1.78 -0.95
N PRO A 95 -7.88 -2.80 -1.38
CA PRO A 95 -8.62 -2.75 -2.64
C PRO A 95 -9.88 -1.88 -2.53
N PHE A 96 -10.21 -1.14 -3.58
CA PHE A 96 -11.37 -0.22 -3.61
C PHE A 96 -12.71 -0.91 -3.90
N GLY A 97 -12.69 -1.99 -4.69
CA GLY A 97 -13.90 -2.67 -5.16
C GLY A 97 -14.54 -1.97 -6.37
N GLU A 98 -15.34 -2.72 -7.13
CA GLU A 98 -15.94 -2.25 -8.40
C GLU A 98 -16.93 -1.11 -8.18
N THR A 99 -17.73 -1.17 -7.11
CA THR A 99 -18.73 -0.14 -6.78
C THR A 99 -18.12 1.25 -6.66
N ILE A 100 -16.94 1.36 -6.03
CA ILE A 100 -16.24 2.65 -5.88
C ILE A 100 -15.74 3.16 -7.23
N PHE A 101 -15.22 2.26 -8.09
CA PHE A 101 -14.73 2.64 -9.41
C PHE A 101 -15.85 3.11 -10.34
N GLU A 102 -16.98 2.39 -10.38
CA GLU A 102 -18.13 2.78 -11.19
C GLU A 102 -18.73 4.12 -10.72
N GLU A 103 -18.75 4.40 -9.42
CA GLU A 103 -19.20 5.69 -8.89
C GLU A 103 -18.36 6.87 -9.39
N ILE A 104 -17.03 6.71 -9.46
CA ILE A 104 -16.14 7.82 -9.83
C ILE A 104 -15.90 7.94 -11.34
N LYS A 105 -16.18 6.88 -12.11
CA LYS A 105 -15.88 6.79 -13.54
C LYS A 105 -16.39 8.00 -14.34
N PRO A 106 -17.64 8.49 -14.18
CA PRO A 106 -18.11 9.68 -14.89
C PRO A 106 -17.29 10.95 -14.57
N THR A 107 -16.82 11.08 -13.33
CA THR A 107 -16.05 12.26 -12.86
C THR A 107 -14.60 12.24 -13.34
N ILE A 108 -14.03 11.05 -13.52
CA ILE A 108 -12.62 10.90 -13.90
C ILE A 108 -12.45 10.86 -15.42
N ALA A 109 -13.39 10.25 -16.14
CA ALA A 109 -13.34 10.12 -17.60
C ALA A 109 -13.43 11.46 -18.35
N GLY A 110 -14.07 12.47 -17.74
CA GLY A 110 -14.22 13.81 -18.32
C GLY A 110 -13.70 14.94 -17.45
N TYR A 111 -14.20 16.15 -17.76
CA TYR A 111 -14.07 17.33 -16.92
C TYR A 111 -14.92 17.17 -15.65
N SER A 112 -14.50 17.82 -14.57
CA SER A 112 -15.25 17.80 -13.31
C SER A 112 -15.13 19.14 -12.58
N ASN A 113 -16.00 19.34 -11.59
CA ASN A 113 -16.01 20.51 -10.73
C ASN A 113 -14.91 20.46 -9.64
N LEU A 114 -13.74 19.86 -9.95
CA LEU A 114 -12.67 19.64 -8.99
C LEU A 114 -12.26 20.93 -8.26
N GLU A 115 -12.08 22.04 -8.97
CA GLU A 115 -11.79 23.36 -8.41
C GLU A 115 -12.79 24.41 -8.91
N PHE A 116 -14.02 24.00 -9.18
CA PHE A 116 -15.08 24.86 -9.66
C PHE A 116 -16.30 24.73 -8.74
N ASP A 117 -16.72 25.84 -8.16
CA ASP A 117 -17.88 25.89 -7.28
C ASP A 117 -19.13 26.09 -8.13
N LEU A 118 -20.03 25.10 -8.12
CA LEU A 118 -21.25 25.10 -8.93
C LEU A 118 -22.29 26.13 -8.47
N ASN A 119 -22.24 26.56 -7.20
CA ASN A 119 -23.17 27.57 -6.68
C ASN A 119 -22.75 28.98 -7.10
N THR A 120 -21.45 29.24 -7.21
CA THR A 120 -20.92 30.58 -7.50
C THR A 120 -20.41 30.75 -8.92
N GLY A 121 -20.21 29.67 -9.67
CA GLY A 121 -19.61 29.69 -11.00
C GLY A 121 -18.13 30.10 -11.01
N LYS A 122 -17.43 30.04 -9.86
CA LYS A 122 -16.07 30.55 -9.68
C LYS A 122 -15.11 29.45 -9.22
N ARG A 123 -13.82 29.78 -9.19
CA ARG A 123 -12.78 28.87 -8.68
C ARG A 123 -13.02 28.54 -7.21
N GLY A 124 -13.12 27.25 -6.91
CA GLY A 124 -13.25 26.67 -5.58
C GLY A 124 -11.98 25.96 -5.09
N LYS A 125 -12.05 25.36 -3.90
CA LYS A 125 -10.98 24.54 -3.33
C LYS A 125 -11.29 23.06 -3.55
N ARG A 126 -10.35 22.30 -4.12
CA ARG A 126 -10.52 20.85 -4.34
C ARG A 126 -10.86 20.02 -3.12
N THR A 127 -10.37 20.43 -1.95
CA THR A 127 -10.62 19.69 -0.70
C THR A 127 -12.04 19.89 -0.19
N ALA A 128 -12.81 20.86 -0.72
CA ALA A 128 -14.20 21.08 -0.31
C ALA A 128 -15.06 19.81 -0.45
N HIS A 129 -14.75 18.97 -1.44
CA HIS A 129 -15.45 17.71 -1.75
C HIS A 129 -15.33 16.62 -0.68
N ILE A 130 -14.45 16.79 0.32
CA ILE A 130 -14.16 15.77 1.35
C ILE A 130 -14.11 16.32 2.77
N VAL A 131 -13.97 17.64 2.96
CA VAL A 131 -13.75 18.24 4.28
C VAL A 131 -14.91 17.97 5.24
N GLU A 132 -16.16 18.14 4.81
CA GLU A 132 -17.31 17.92 5.69
C GLU A 132 -17.48 16.43 6.06
N LEU A 133 -17.22 15.53 5.12
CA LEU A 133 -17.21 14.09 5.37
C LEU A 133 -16.15 13.71 6.41
N LEU A 134 -14.93 14.25 6.27
CA LEU A 134 -13.84 14.03 7.20
C LEU A 134 -14.15 14.61 8.59
N LYS A 135 -14.72 15.81 8.68
CA LYS A 135 -15.14 16.40 9.97
C LYS A 135 -16.14 15.49 10.68
N PHE A 136 -17.16 15.01 9.97
CA PHE A 136 -18.15 14.10 10.52
C PHE A 136 -17.52 12.79 11.03
N LEU A 137 -16.75 12.11 10.17
CA LEU A 137 -16.18 10.79 10.47
C LEU A 137 -15.08 10.84 11.54
N THR A 138 -14.30 11.93 11.59
CA THR A 138 -13.18 12.07 12.55
C THR A 138 -13.58 12.80 13.83
N SER A 139 -14.69 13.55 13.82
CA SER A 139 -15.05 14.52 14.87
C SER A 139 -14.02 15.63 15.11
N ALA A 140 -13.14 15.88 14.14
CA ALA A 140 -12.26 17.03 14.13
C ALA A 140 -13.02 18.31 13.75
N GLU A 141 -12.55 19.46 14.24
CA GLU A 141 -13.09 20.77 13.84
C GLU A 141 -12.82 21.07 12.35
N LYS A 142 -11.66 20.61 11.85
CA LYS A 142 -11.27 20.74 10.43
C LYS A 142 -10.29 19.64 10.04
N ALA A 143 -10.20 19.36 8.74
CA ALA A 143 -9.19 18.48 8.17
C ALA A 143 -8.63 19.05 6.85
N VAL A 144 -7.41 18.63 6.51
CA VAL A 144 -6.80 18.79 5.19
C VAL A 144 -6.22 17.45 4.72
N VAL A 145 -6.03 17.32 3.41
CA VAL A 145 -5.52 16.09 2.80
C VAL A 145 -4.32 16.40 1.93
N VAL A 146 -3.28 15.57 2.07
CA VAL A 146 -2.00 15.65 1.37
C VAL A 146 -1.62 14.29 0.78
N ASN A 147 -0.55 14.24 -0.02
CA ASN A 147 -0.16 13.08 -0.83
C ASN A 147 -0.09 11.75 -0.07
N ASN A 148 0.46 11.73 1.14
CA ASN A 148 0.53 10.55 2.00
C ASN A 148 0.77 10.98 3.47
N ASN A 149 0.77 10.02 4.40
CA ASN A 149 0.96 10.33 5.82
C ASN A 149 2.37 10.85 6.15
N ALA A 150 3.40 10.47 5.38
CA ALA A 150 4.74 11.04 5.55
C ALA A 150 4.75 12.55 5.26
N ALA A 151 4.07 12.97 4.19
CA ALA A 151 3.85 14.37 3.88
C ALA A 151 2.98 15.06 4.95
N ALA A 152 2.00 14.35 5.53
CA ALA A 152 1.18 14.87 6.61
C ALA A 152 2.03 15.20 7.85
N VAL A 153 2.83 14.24 8.30
CA VAL A 153 3.76 14.40 9.41
C VAL A 153 4.74 15.54 9.16
N SER A 154 5.41 15.52 8.01
CA SER A 154 6.39 16.54 7.63
C SER A 154 5.78 17.95 7.60
N LEU A 155 4.57 18.08 7.05
CA LEU A 155 3.90 19.37 6.96
C LEU A 155 3.51 19.93 8.33
N VAL A 156 3.03 19.09 9.25
CA VAL A 156 2.72 19.52 10.63
C VAL A 156 4.00 20.00 11.33
N LEU A 157 5.07 19.22 11.25
CA LEU A 157 6.35 19.54 11.88
C LEU A 157 6.96 20.83 11.32
N ARG A 158 6.98 20.99 9.99
CA ARG A 158 7.45 22.23 9.35
C ARG A 158 6.61 23.44 9.74
N THR A 159 5.30 23.26 9.89
CA THR A 159 4.40 24.39 10.23
C THR A 159 4.56 24.87 11.66
N PHE A 160 4.90 23.98 12.60
CA PHE A 160 4.82 24.29 14.03
C PHE A 160 6.15 24.17 14.80
N SER A 161 7.12 23.44 14.29
CA SER A 161 8.37 23.14 14.99
C SER A 161 9.64 23.34 14.13
N GLU A 162 9.55 23.96 12.95
CA GLU A 162 10.75 24.33 12.18
C GLU A 162 11.65 25.28 13.01
N GLY A 163 12.93 24.94 13.14
CA GLY A 163 13.91 25.63 13.98
C GLY A 163 13.68 25.49 15.49
N ARG A 164 12.73 24.66 15.92
CA ARG A 164 12.33 24.45 17.32
C ARG A 164 12.39 22.97 17.69
N GLU A 165 12.08 22.65 18.94
CA GLU A 165 12.19 21.26 19.43
C GLU A 165 10.86 20.51 19.36
N THR A 166 10.96 19.25 18.93
CA THR A 166 9.89 18.24 18.96
C THR A 166 10.28 17.10 19.89
N ILE A 167 9.53 16.90 20.97
CA ILE A 167 9.79 15.83 21.94
C ILE A 167 9.05 14.56 21.51
N ILE A 168 9.74 13.41 21.50
CA ILE A 168 9.20 12.10 21.14
C ILE A 168 9.82 10.98 22.00
N SER A 169 9.05 9.93 22.29
CA SER A 169 9.56 8.73 22.97
C SER A 169 10.53 7.95 22.07
N ARG A 170 11.65 7.46 22.63
CA ARG A 170 12.58 6.57 21.90
C ARG A 170 11.91 5.31 21.37
N GLY A 171 11.01 4.72 22.16
CA GLY A 171 10.20 3.55 21.77
C GLY A 171 9.14 3.83 20.69
N GLU A 172 9.08 5.05 20.14
CA GLU A 172 8.13 5.43 19.09
C GLU A 172 8.84 5.81 17.77
N LEU A 173 10.18 5.69 17.71
CA LEU A 173 10.97 5.94 16.50
C LEU A 173 10.94 4.74 15.56
N VAL A 174 9.95 4.72 14.68
CA VAL A 174 9.64 3.57 13.83
C VAL A 174 10.25 3.67 12.43
N GLU A 175 10.61 2.51 11.88
CA GLU A 175 10.80 2.30 10.44
C GLU A 175 9.61 1.49 9.92
N ILE A 176 8.90 2.01 8.91
CA ILE A 176 7.71 1.37 8.32
C ILE A 176 8.00 1.02 6.86
N GLY A 177 7.90 -0.26 6.51
CA GLY A 177 8.31 -0.73 5.19
C GLY A 177 9.84 -0.72 5.04
N GLY A 178 10.34 -0.42 3.84
CA GLY A 178 11.79 -0.47 3.55
C GLY A 178 12.47 0.90 3.34
N SER A 179 11.75 2.02 3.45
CA SER A 179 12.31 3.35 3.17
C SER A 179 11.72 4.51 3.99
N PHE A 180 10.68 4.29 4.79
CA PHE A 180 10.14 5.32 5.66
C PHE A 180 10.71 5.15 7.07
N ARG A 181 11.55 6.10 7.49
CA ARG A 181 12.07 6.21 8.85
C ARG A 181 11.55 7.48 9.48
N LEU A 182 10.75 7.34 10.54
CA LEU A 182 10.18 8.49 11.25
C LEU A 182 11.27 9.50 11.71
N PRO A 183 12.44 9.08 12.25
CA PRO A 183 13.52 10.01 12.61
C PRO A 183 14.01 10.89 11.45
N GLU A 184 14.16 10.29 10.26
CA GLU A 184 14.64 11.00 9.07
C GLU A 184 13.59 12.00 8.55
N ILE A 185 12.30 11.65 8.64
CA ILE A 185 11.20 12.57 8.33
C ILE A 185 11.13 13.72 9.34
N ILE A 186 11.28 13.44 10.63
CA ILE A 186 11.29 14.48 11.67
C ILE A 186 12.46 15.45 11.41
N THR A 187 13.67 14.93 11.24
CA THR A 187 14.88 15.73 11.00
C THR A 187 14.79 16.53 9.70
N SER A 188 14.36 15.90 8.60
CA SER A 188 14.17 16.59 7.31
C SER A 188 13.03 17.61 7.30
N SER A 189 12.19 17.63 8.34
CA SER A 189 11.18 18.67 8.56
C SER A 189 11.75 19.94 9.20
N GLY A 190 13.06 20.00 9.45
CA GLY A 190 13.72 21.16 10.03
C GLY A 190 13.44 21.37 11.52
N THR A 191 12.92 20.34 12.21
CA THR A 191 12.74 20.36 13.67
C THR A 191 13.92 19.67 14.36
N ASN A 192 14.24 20.12 15.57
CA ASN A 192 15.21 19.47 16.45
C ASN A 192 14.49 18.36 17.23
N MET A 193 14.75 17.11 16.87
CA MET A 193 14.15 15.96 17.55
C MET A 193 14.78 15.77 18.94
N ILE A 194 13.96 15.76 19.98
CA ILE A 194 14.36 15.52 21.36
C ILE A 194 13.77 14.19 21.83
N GLU A 195 14.63 13.18 21.89
CA GLU A 195 14.24 11.83 22.29
C GLU A 195 14.21 11.69 23.81
N VAL A 196 13.13 11.10 24.33
CA VAL A 196 12.94 10.87 25.77
C VAL A 196 12.64 9.42 26.10
N GLY A 197 12.88 9.05 27.37
CA GLY A 197 12.67 7.69 27.87
C GLY A 197 13.66 6.69 27.27
N THR A 198 13.22 5.44 27.21
CA THR A 198 13.96 4.29 26.66
C THR A 198 13.11 3.56 25.63
N THR A 199 13.68 2.55 24.96
CA THR A 199 12.95 1.77 23.95
C THR A 199 11.68 1.15 24.50
N ASN A 200 11.75 0.52 25.68
CA ASN A 200 10.64 -0.22 26.27
C ASN A 200 9.84 0.61 27.29
N ARG A 201 10.45 1.61 27.95
CA ARG A 201 9.79 2.40 29.01
C ARG A 201 9.98 3.89 28.82
N THR A 202 8.87 4.61 28.70
CA THR A 202 8.84 6.07 28.70
C THR A 202 7.77 6.55 29.68
N ARG A 203 8.16 7.46 30.57
CA ARG A 203 7.31 8.03 31.61
C ARG A 203 6.99 9.48 31.35
N LEU A 204 5.92 9.97 31.98
CA LEU A 204 5.55 11.37 31.90
C LEU A 204 6.67 12.30 32.44
N SER A 205 7.47 11.82 33.40
CA SER A 205 8.63 12.56 33.91
C SER A 205 9.71 12.79 32.86
N ASP A 206 9.88 11.88 31.89
CA ASP A 206 10.89 12.02 30.84
C ASP A 206 10.51 13.16 29.88
N TYR A 207 9.23 13.23 29.50
CA TYR A 207 8.69 14.38 28.75
C TYR A 207 8.82 15.68 29.53
N LYS A 208 8.44 15.70 30.82
CA LYS A 208 8.53 16.91 31.67
C LYS A 208 9.95 17.48 31.73
N LYS A 209 10.97 16.63 31.86
CA LYS A 209 12.38 17.04 31.97
C LYS A 209 12.92 17.64 30.67
N ALA A 210 12.41 17.20 29.52
CA ALA A 210 12.88 17.67 28.21
C ALA A 210 12.26 19.01 27.78
N ILE A 211 11.14 19.42 28.37
CA ILE A 211 10.46 20.67 28.01
C ILE A 211 11.30 21.89 28.42
N ASN A 212 11.56 22.77 27.46
CA ASN A 212 12.23 24.05 27.67
C ASN A 212 11.64 25.13 26.73
N LYS A 213 12.25 26.33 26.69
CA LYS A 213 11.79 27.47 25.88
C LYS A 213 11.75 27.20 24.35
N ASN A 214 12.59 26.31 23.86
CA ASN A 214 12.67 25.95 22.44
C ASN A 214 11.61 24.90 22.05
N THR A 215 11.02 24.18 23.03
CA THR A 215 10.00 23.17 22.79
C THR A 215 8.74 23.76 22.16
N ALA A 216 8.33 23.21 21.02
CA ALA A 216 7.13 23.63 20.30
C ALA A 216 6.03 22.56 20.29
N LEU A 217 6.44 21.29 20.22
CA LEU A 217 5.53 20.20 19.90
C LEU A 217 5.91 18.93 20.68
N ILE A 218 4.91 18.25 21.22
CA ILE A 218 5.02 16.86 21.70
C ILE A 218 4.45 15.97 20.59
N PHE A 219 5.28 15.06 20.10
CA PHE A 219 4.92 14.09 19.08
C PHE A 219 4.72 12.74 19.74
N LYS A 220 3.56 12.12 19.50
CA LYS A 220 3.33 10.72 19.79
C LYS A 220 3.13 9.93 18.49
N ALA A 221 3.80 8.79 18.34
CA ALA A 221 3.60 7.89 17.21
C ALA A 221 2.96 6.56 17.67
N TYR A 222 1.98 6.06 16.91
CA TYR A 222 1.46 4.72 17.15
C TYR A 222 2.38 3.65 16.53
N LYS A 223 2.70 2.62 17.31
CA LYS A 223 3.51 1.47 16.88
C LYS A 223 2.69 0.53 15.99
N SER A 224 2.40 0.97 14.77
CA SER A 224 1.52 0.22 13.86
C SER A 224 2.15 -1.09 13.34
N ASN A 225 3.46 -1.13 13.14
CA ASN A 225 4.12 -2.25 12.44
C ASN A 225 4.97 -3.16 13.33
N TYR A 226 4.93 -2.99 14.65
CA TYR A 226 5.62 -3.86 15.61
C TYR A 226 5.04 -3.62 17.01
N ALA A 227 5.32 -4.52 17.95
CA ALA A 227 5.10 -4.26 19.37
C ALA A 227 6.33 -4.66 20.17
N ILE A 228 6.39 -4.11 21.38
CA ILE A 228 7.41 -4.41 22.38
C ILE A 228 6.69 -5.21 23.47
N GLU A 229 7.15 -6.43 23.71
CA GLU A 229 6.62 -7.32 24.74
C GLU A 229 7.54 -7.36 25.97
N GLY A 230 7.03 -7.78 27.13
CA GLY A 230 7.75 -7.81 28.40
C GLY A 230 7.53 -6.55 29.25
N PHE A 231 8.60 -6.04 29.89
CA PHE A 231 8.51 -4.85 30.76
C PHE A 231 8.43 -3.57 29.94
N THR A 232 7.20 -3.18 29.58
CA THR A 232 6.93 -1.96 28.82
C THR A 232 6.13 -0.94 29.60
N GLU A 233 6.33 0.33 29.28
CA GLU A 233 5.62 1.45 29.91
C GLU A 233 5.49 2.58 28.89
N GLU A 234 4.28 3.08 28.69
CA GLU A 234 3.97 4.09 27.69
C GLU A 234 3.04 5.16 28.30
N VAL A 235 3.35 6.43 28.04
CA VAL A 235 2.52 7.55 28.50
C VAL A 235 1.25 7.62 27.66
N ASN A 236 0.10 7.67 28.32
CA ASN A 236 -1.18 7.74 27.63
C ASN A 236 -1.47 9.15 27.09
N LEU A 237 -2.38 9.24 26.12
CA LEU A 237 -2.71 10.49 25.43
C LEU A 237 -3.28 11.57 26.36
N LYS A 238 -4.06 11.19 27.39
CA LYS A 238 -4.67 12.16 28.32
C LYS A 238 -3.60 12.85 29.17
N GLU A 239 -2.62 12.10 29.64
CA GLU A 239 -1.49 12.63 30.42
C GLU A 239 -0.63 13.58 29.57
N LEU A 240 -0.30 13.18 28.33
CA LEU A 240 0.44 14.04 27.41
C LEU A 240 -0.35 15.30 27.03
N SER A 241 -1.66 15.18 26.86
CA SER A 241 -2.56 16.32 26.58
C SER A 241 -2.57 17.32 27.74
N ALA A 242 -2.68 16.82 28.98
CA ALA A 242 -2.60 17.67 30.16
C ALA A 242 -1.24 18.38 30.27
N LEU A 243 -0.15 17.65 30.01
CA LEU A 243 1.20 18.21 30.00
C LEU A 243 1.39 19.28 28.91
N ALA A 244 0.93 19.00 27.68
CA ALA A 244 1.01 19.92 26.55
C ALA A 244 0.24 21.22 26.85
N LYS A 245 -1.00 21.10 27.34
CA LYS A 245 -1.84 22.26 27.73
C LYS A 245 -1.18 23.11 28.81
N LYS A 246 -0.66 22.48 29.88
CA LYS A 246 0.02 23.19 30.97
C LYS A 246 1.20 24.04 30.47
N ASN A 247 1.90 23.55 29.44
CA ASN A 247 3.09 24.21 28.88
C ASN A 247 2.82 24.97 27.56
N LYS A 248 1.54 25.11 27.15
CA LYS A 248 1.14 25.76 25.89
C LYS A 248 1.80 25.16 24.62
N LEU A 249 2.03 23.85 24.62
CA LEU A 249 2.60 23.09 23.50
C LEU A 249 1.49 22.45 22.65
N ILE A 250 1.82 22.11 21.41
CA ILE A 250 0.95 21.33 20.53
C ILE A 250 1.18 19.83 20.79
N LEU A 251 0.12 19.07 21.01
CA LEU A 251 0.15 17.61 20.99
C LEU A 251 -0.28 17.08 19.63
N MET A 252 0.65 16.48 18.91
CA MET A 252 0.40 15.75 17.68
C MET A 252 0.42 14.25 17.94
N TYR A 253 -0.56 13.52 17.39
CA TYR A 253 -0.59 12.06 17.41
C TYR A 253 -0.63 11.50 15.99
N ASP A 254 0.43 10.81 15.58
CA ASP A 254 0.44 10.05 14.34
C ASP A 254 -0.10 8.63 14.58
N ILE A 255 -1.35 8.40 14.18
CA ILE A 255 -1.99 7.08 14.27
C ILE A 255 -1.47 6.16 13.18
N GLY A 256 -1.18 6.72 12.00
CA GLY A 256 -0.71 5.97 10.84
C GLY A 256 -1.78 5.08 10.17
N SER A 257 -2.54 4.28 10.90
CA SER A 257 -3.45 3.24 10.36
C SER A 257 -4.75 3.78 9.74
N GLY A 258 -5.25 4.91 10.26
CA GLY A 258 -6.43 5.59 9.74
C GLY A 258 -7.75 4.92 10.07
N LEU A 259 -7.84 4.16 11.16
CA LEU A 259 -9.09 3.51 11.54
C LEU A 259 -10.16 4.55 11.94
N LEU A 260 -11.22 4.65 11.13
CA LEU A 260 -12.35 5.56 11.37
C LEU A 260 -13.47 4.91 12.20
N ILE A 261 -13.79 3.65 11.91
CA ILE A 261 -14.85 2.86 12.55
C ILE A 261 -14.26 1.50 12.95
N LYS A 262 -14.61 0.99 14.13
CA LYS A 262 -14.13 -0.32 14.59
C LYS A 262 -14.75 -1.45 13.76
N PRO A 263 -13.94 -2.40 13.25
CA PRO A 263 -14.45 -3.63 12.68
C PRO A 263 -15.04 -4.52 13.79
N GLY A 264 -15.83 -5.53 13.42
CA GLY A 264 -16.48 -6.44 14.37
C GLY A 264 -15.52 -7.43 15.07
N LYS A 265 -14.25 -7.49 14.66
CA LYS A 265 -13.25 -8.42 15.20
C LYS A 265 -12.69 -7.95 16.54
N LYS A 266 -12.62 -8.88 17.50
CA LYS A 266 -12.06 -8.63 18.84
C LYS A 266 -10.56 -8.35 18.78
N GLU A 267 -9.86 -8.96 17.82
CA GLU A 267 -8.42 -8.82 17.61
C GLU A 267 -8.02 -7.41 17.16
N LEU A 268 -9.00 -6.58 16.76
CA LEU A 268 -8.82 -5.16 16.42
C LEU A 268 -9.38 -4.22 17.49
N ALA A 269 -9.67 -4.73 18.69
CA ALA A 269 -10.26 -3.94 19.75
C ALA A 269 -9.34 -2.81 20.24
N ASP A 270 -8.02 -3.05 20.26
CA ASP A 270 -7.03 -2.10 20.79
C ASP A 270 -6.51 -1.11 19.73
N GLU A 271 -6.91 -1.28 18.47
CA GLU A 271 -6.49 -0.40 17.40
C GLU A 271 -7.05 1.03 17.63
N PRO A 272 -6.19 2.07 17.62
CA PRO A 272 -6.60 3.43 17.87
C PRO A 272 -7.55 3.94 16.78
N VAL A 273 -8.75 4.32 17.23
CA VAL A 273 -9.75 4.97 16.38
C VAL A 273 -9.47 6.47 16.35
N VAL A 274 -9.43 7.07 15.16
CA VAL A 274 -9.15 8.50 14.95
C VAL A 274 -10.01 9.37 15.86
N LYS A 275 -11.33 9.13 15.89
CA LYS A 275 -12.29 9.90 16.70
C LYS A 275 -11.98 9.89 18.22
N LYS A 276 -11.46 8.78 18.76
CA LYS A 276 -11.11 8.66 20.19
C LYS A 276 -9.85 9.43 20.58
N SER A 277 -9.04 9.84 19.61
CA SER A 277 -7.84 10.62 19.89
C SER A 277 -8.18 12.05 20.31
N PHE A 278 -9.20 12.66 19.68
CA PHE A 278 -9.67 13.99 20.05
C PHE A 278 -10.35 14.03 21.42
N THR A 279 -11.06 12.96 21.82
CA THR A 279 -11.61 12.87 23.19
C THR A 279 -10.53 12.76 24.26
N SER A 280 -9.32 12.32 23.90
CA SER A 280 -8.14 12.34 24.78
C SER A 280 -7.44 13.72 24.81
N GLY A 281 -7.94 14.68 24.03
CA GLY A 281 -7.48 16.07 24.00
C GLY A 281 -6.27 16.33 23.09
N VAL A 282 -6.01 15.46 22.12
CA VAL A 282 -5.01 15.67 21.06
C VAL A 282 -5.39 16.89 20.20
N ASP A 283 -4.40 17.69 19.80
CA ASP A 283 -4.62 18.88 18.98
C ASP A 283 -4.67 18.58 17.48
N ILE A 284 -3.79 17.67 17.03
CA ILE A 284 -3.62 17.26 15.64
C ILE A 284 -3.44 15.75 15.57
N VAL A 285 -4.19 15.10 14.68
CA VAL A 285 -4.04 13.68 14.36
C VAL A 285 -3.67 13.52 12.90
N THR A 286 -2.68 12.66 12.61
CA THR A 286 -2.30 12.28 11.24
C THR A 286 -2.49 10.79 10.99
N PHE A 287 -2.88 10.42 9.77
CA PHE A 287 -3.05 9.02 9.37
C PHE A 287 -3.08 8.81 7.85
N SER A 288 -2.77 7.58 7.42
CA SER A 288 -2.90 7.13 6.03
C SER A 288 -4.34 6.75 5.67
N CYS A 289 -4.74 7.02 4.42
CA CYS A 289 -6.03 6.60 3.87
C CYS A 289 -6.03 5.18 3.28
N ASP A 290 -4.89 4.67 2.83
CA ASP A 290 -4.76 3.38 2.11
C ASP A 290 -4.48 2.18 3.01
N LYS A 291 -4.74 2.33 4.30
CA LYS A 291 -4.65 1.26 5.31
C LYS A 291 -6.06 0.88 5.76
N LEU A 292 -6.39 1.07 7.04
CA LEU A 292 -7.68 0.64 7.61
C LEU A 292 -8.85 1.53 7.19
N LEU A 293 -8.58 2.71 6.61
CA LEU A 293 -9.61 3.52 5.97
C LEU A 293 -10.13 2.90 4.66
N GLY A 294 -9.30 2.11 3.95
CA GLY A 294 -9.70 1.50 2.67
C GLY A 294 -9.77 2.48 1.49
N GLY A 295 -9.17 3.66 1.63
CA GLY A 295 -9.12 4.71 0.63
C GLY A 295 -7.85 4.71 -0.20
N PRO A 296 -7.68 5.68 -1.14
CA PRO A 296 -6.47 5.79 -1.94
C PRO A 296 -5.29 6.24 -1.09
N GLN A 297 -4.07 6.20 -1.65
CA GLN A 297 -2.91 6.79 -0.97
C GLN A 297 -3.17 8.28 -0.73
N ALA A 298 -3.23 8.66 0.54
CA ALA A 298 -3.35 10.03 1.01
C ALA A 298 -2.98 10.08 2.50
N GLY A 299 -2.60 11.27 2.96
CA GLY A 299 -2.41 11.60 4.36
C GLY A 299 -3.46 12.61 4.80
N ILE A 300 -4.18 12.31 5.87
CA ILE A 300 -5.11 13.25 6.49
C ILE A 300 -4.44 13.92 7.66
N ILE A 301 -4.59 15.23 7.77
CA ILE A 301 -4.28 16.02 8.96
C ILE A 301 -5.60 16.57 9.49
N ALA A 302 -6.05 16.07 10.64
CA ALA A 302 -7.31 16.44 11.26
C ALA A 302 -7.07 17.03 12.65
N GLY A 303 -7.82 18.06 13.04
CA GLY A 303 -7.67 18.65 14.37
C GLY A 303 -8.37 19.98 14.55
N LYS A 304 -7.83 20.79 15.48
CA LYS A 304 -8.37 22.11 15.81
C LYS A 304 -8.32 23.06 14.61
N LYS A 305 -9.41 23.77 14.35
CA LYS A 305 -9.59 24.65 13.18
C LYS A 305 -8.45 25.65 13.06
N LYS A 306 -8.06 26.31 14.15
CA LYS A 306 -6.97 27.30 14.17
C LYS A 306 -5.63 26.74 13.70
N LEU A 307 -5.33 25.48 14.03
CA LEU A 307 -4.08 24.82 13.63
C LEU A 307 -4.15 24.36 12.17
N ILE A 308 -5.25 23.73 11.78
CA ILE A 308 -5.46 23.28 10.40
C ILE A 308 -5.53 24.46 9.42
N ASP A 309 -6.05 25.61 9.83
CA ASP A 309 -6.04 26.84 9.04
C ASP A 309 -4.61 27.32 8.75
N LYS A 310 -3.69 27.23 9.72
CA LYS A 310 -2.27 27.55 9.54
C LYS A 310 -1.61 26.57 8.57
N ILE A 311 -1.82 25.27 8.78
CA ILE A 311 -1.30 24.23 7.87
C ILE A 311 -1.78 24.47 6.43
N SER A 312 -3.06 24.80 6.24
CA SER A 312 -3.64 25.01 4.91
C SER A 312 -3.05 26.20 4.14
N LYS A 313 -2.36 27.13 4.83
CA LYS A 313 -1.67 28.28 4.25
C LYS A 313 -0.18 28.02 4.02
N ASN A 314 0.36 26.89 4.49
CA ASN A 314 1.76 26.54 4.29
C ASN A 314 2.03 26.33 2.78
N PRO A 315 3.05 26.96 2.18
CA PRO A 315 3.37 26.82 0.76
C PRO A 315 3.56 25.36 0.30
N LEU A 316 4.04 24.48 1.18
CA LEU A 316 4.21 23.06 0.89
C LEU A 316 2.89 22.32 0.67
N MET A 317 1.73 22.90 1.04
CA MET A 317 0.43 22.38 0.61
C MET A 317 0.35 22.25 -0.92
N ARG A 318 1.07 23.09 -1.67
CA ARG A 318 1.07 23.05 -3.14
C ARG A 318 1.87 21.88 -3.69
N THR A 319 2.98 21.51 -3.04
CA THR A 319 3.85 20.38 -3.44
C THR A 319 3.27 19.05 -2.95
N TYR A 320 2.62 19.04 -1.79
CA TYR A 320 1.96 17.85 -1.22
C TYR A 320 0.49 17.69 -1.65
N ARG A 321 0.03 18.50 -2.59
CA ARG A 321 -1.36 18.50 -3.05
C ARG A 321 -1.73 17.17 -3.70
N VAL A 322 -2.84 16.58 -3.26
CA VAL A 322 -3.41 15.37 -3.90
C VAL A 322 -3.99 15.65 -5.29
N ASP A 323 -3.97 14.65 -6.15
CA ASP A 323 -4.47 14.70 -7.53
C ASP A 323 -6.00 14.48 -7.60
N LYS A 324 -6.55 14.52 -8.83
CA LYS A 324 -8.00 14.39 -9.10
C LYS A 324 -8.53 13.00 -8.71
N LEU A 325 -7.79 11.94 -9.02
CA LEU A 325 -8.18 10.56 -8.78
C LEU A 325 -8.25 10.28 -7.28
N THR A 326 -7.26 10.74 -6.52
CA THR A 326 -7.24 10.62 -5.06
C THR A 326 -8.44 11.31 -4.41
N ILE A 327 -8.81 12.52 -4.84
CA ILE A 327 -10.01 13.21 -4.30
C ILE A 327 -11.28 12.43 -4.63
N ALA A 328 -11.46 11.98 -5.87
CA ALA A 328 -12.66 11.26 -6.27
C ALA A 328 -12.82 9.93 -5.52
N LEU A 329 -11.75 9.12 -5.48
CA LEU A 329 -11.72 7.83 -4.76
C LEU A 329 -11.98 8.04 -3.27
N LEU A 330 -11.28 8.98 -2.64
CA LEU A 330 -11.47 9.24 -1.21
C LEU A 330 -12.89 9.73 -0.91
N SER A 331 -13.43 10.62 -1.74
CA SER A 331 -14.80 11.12 -1.59
C SER A 331 -15.84 9.99 -1.67
N ALA A 332 -15.70 9.07 -2.61
CA ALA A 332 -16.56 7.88 -2.75
C ALA A 332 -16.42 6.93 -1.54
N VAL A 333 -15.19 6.66 -1.10
CA VAL A 333 -14.93 5.81 0.08
C VAL A 333 -15.54 6.42 1.35
N LEU A 334 -15.38 7.73 1.57
CA LEU A 334 -15.98 8.41 2.71
C LEU A 334 -17.52 8.42 2.65
N ARG A 335 -18.13 8.50 1.45
CA ARG A 335 -19.58 8.31 1.30
C ARG A 335 -20.01 6.87 1.58
N ALA A 336 -19.21 5.87 1.21
CA ALA A 336 -19.48 4.47 1.53
C ALA A 336 -19.55 4.26 3.04
N TYR A 337 -18.64 4.87 3.83
CA TYR A 337 -18.72 4.87 5.29
C TYR A 337 -20.03 5.43 5.86
N ILE A 338 -20.62 6.44 5.22
CA ILE A 338 -21.87 7.05 5.70
C ILE A 338 -23.08 6.20 5.33
N LYS A 339 -23.06 5.59 4.14
CA LYS A 339 -24.17 4.75 3.66
C LYS A 339 -24.17 3.38 4.34
N ASN A 340 -23.05 2.67 4.23
CA ASN A 340 -22.81 1.36 4.80
C ASN A 340 -21.34 0.97 4.56
N GLU A 341 -20.52 0.99 5.62
CA GLU A 341 -19.09 0.69 5.57
C GLU A 341 -18.78 -0.75 5.14
N THR A 342 -19.72 -1.68 5.31
CA THR A 342 -19.56 -3.08 4.86
C THR A 342 -19.47 -3.21 3.35
N ASN A 343 -19.80 -2.16 2.59
CA ASN A 343 -19.58 -2.13 1.14
C ASN A 343 -18.09 -2.03 0.76
N LEU A 344 -17.23 -1.53 1.65
CA LEU A 344 -15.80 -1.43 1.39
C LEU A 344 -15.13 -2.81 1.50
N PRO A 345 -14.30 -3.23 0.52
CA PRO A 345 -13.64 -4.52 0.55
C PRO A 345 -12.83 -4.77 1.81
N ILE A 346 -12.16 -3.75 2.35
CA ILE A 346 -11.38 -3.89 3.58
C ILE A 346 -12.25 -4.34 4.76
N PHE A 347 -13.45 -3.78 4.93
CA PHE A 347 -14.37 -4.19 6.01
C PHE A 347 -14.97 -5.56 5.75
N LYS A 348 -15.27 -5.90 4.50
CA LYS A 348 -15.69 -7.26 4.14
C LYS A 348 -14.65 -8.28 4.59
N LEU A 349 -13.39 -8.06 4.23
CA LEU A 349 -12.28 -8.97 4.59
C LEU A 349 -12.05 -9.04 6.10
N LEU A 350 -12.04 -7.88 6.77
CA LEU A 350 -11.82 -7.81 8.22
C LEU A 350 -12.96 -8.46 9.01
N ASN A 351 -14.21 -8.36 8.55
CA ASN A 351 -15.37 -8.87 9.26
C ASN A 351 -15.71 -10.34 8.95
N ARG A 352 -14.99 -11.01 8.02
CA ARG A 352 -15.26 -12.42 7.67
C ARG A 352 -15.32 -13.31 8.90
N THR A 353 -16.40 -14.06 9.08
CA THR A 353 -16.54 -15.02 10.19
C THR A 353 -15.77 -16.31 9.91
N LYS A 354 -15.58 -17.14 10.95
CA LYS A 354 -14.91 -18.44 10.78
C LYS A 354 -15.74 -19.36 9.86
N GLU A 355 -17.06 -19.26 9.96
CA GLU A 355 -18.03 -20.01 9.15
C GLU A 355 -17.96 -19.59 7.68
N GLU A 356 -17.93 -18.28 7.39
CA GLU A 356 -17.78 -17.78 6.02
C GLU A 356 -16.45 -18.21 5.39
N LEU A 357 -15.35 -18.18 6.16
CA LEU A 357 -14.05 -18.63 5.69
C LEU A 357 -14.02 -20.14 5.43
N LYS A 358 -14.69 -20.94 6.25
CA LYS A 358 -14.81 -22.38 6.02
C LYS A 358 -15.55 -22.65 4.70
N VAL A 359 -16.67 -21.97 4.46
CA VAL A 359 -17.42 -22.08 3.18
C VAL A 359 -16.56 -21.68 1.99
N LEU A 360 -15.76 -20.61 2.09
CA LEU A 360 -14.84 -20.21 1.02
C LEU A 360 -13.74 -21.26 0.76
N ALA A 361 -13.21 -21.89 1.81
CA ALA A 361 -12.24 -22.97 1.68
C ALA A 361 -12.84 -24.20 1.02
N GLU A 362 -14.08 -24.57 1.37
CA GLU A 362 -14.84 -25.66 0.73
C GLU A 362 -15.09 -25.37 -0.75
N LYS A 363 -15.48 -24.14 -1.11
CA LYS A 363 -15.65 -23.73 -2.52
C LYS A 363 -14.34 -23.87 -3.31
N LEU A 364 -13.22 -23.35 -2.78
CA LEU A 364 -11.92 -23.46 -3.46
C LEU A 364 -11.44 -24.92 -3.56
N TYR A 365 -11.66 -25.71 -2.51
CA TYR A 365 -11.35 -27.14 -2.51
C TYR A 365 -12.14 -27.90 -3.58
N HIS A 366 -13.46 -27.66 -3.68
CA HIS A 366 -14.29 -28.27 -4.71
C HIS A 366 -13.86 -27.85 -6.12
N GLU A 367 -13.51 -26.58 -6.33
CA GLU A 367 -12.97 -26.11 -7.61
C GLU A 367 -11.66 -26.83 -7.96
N PHE A 368 -10.78 -27.05 -6.98
CA PHE A 368 -9.57 -27.85 -7.17
C PHE A 368 -9.89 -29.30 -7.56
N GLN A 369 -10.91 -29.92 -6.96
CA GLN A 369 -11.36 -31.26 -7.33
C GLN A 369 -11.86 -31.34 -8.78
N ILE A 370 -12.64 -30.36 -9.25
CA ILE A 370 -13.10 -30.27 -10.64
C ILE A 370 -11.92 -30.26 -11.62
N HIS A 371 -10.85 -29.54 -11.27
CA HIS A 371 -9.61 -29.49 -12.05
C HIS A 371 -8.64 -30.67 -11.80
N GLN A 372 -9.04 -31.67 -11.01
CA GLN A 372 -8.25 -32.84 -10.63
C GLN A 372 -6.94 -32.46 -9.89
N ILE A 373 -6.99 -31.40 -9.09
CA ILE A 373 -5.90 -30.92 -8.25
C ILE A 373 -6.05 -31.56 -6.87
N LYS A 374 -5.09 -32.42 -6.48
CA LYS A 374 -5.06 -32.99 -5.12
C LYS A 374 -4.76 -31.90 -4.10
N SER A 375 -5.63 -31.77 -3.10
CA SER A 375 -5.50 -30.76 -2.05
C SER A 375 -6.23 -31.19 -0.78
N GLU A 376 -6.08 -30.41 0.29
CA GLU A 376 -6.86 -30.56 1.52
C GLU A 376 -7.07 -29.20 2.21
N ILE A 377 -8.10 -29.11 3.04
CA ILE A 377 -8.39 -27.91 3.83
C ILE A 377 -7.70 -28.03 5.19
N ARG A 378 -6.99 -26.98 5.60
CA ARG A 378 -6.37 -26.88 6.95
C ARG A 378 -6.75 -25.56 7.60
N GLU A 379 -6.85 -25.55 8.93
CA GLU A 379 -6.90 -24.29 9.67
C GLU A 379 -5.58 -23.52 9.47
N SER A 380 -5.68 -22.20 9.32
CA SER A 380 -4.53 -21.33 9.11
C SER A 380 -4.62 -20.06 9.96
N THR A 381 -3.52 -19.31 9.98
CA THR A 381 -3.46 -18.00 10.61
C THR A 381 -3.10 -16.97 9.56
N ALA A 382 -4.00 -16.01 9.42
CA ALA A 382 -3.90 -14.89 8.51
C ALA A 382 -3.61 -13.59 9.29
N PHE A 383 -3.38 -12.49 8.59
CA PHE A 383 -2.92 -11.24 9.17
C PHE A 383 -3.63 -10.03 8.56
N SER A 384 -3.98 -9.04 9.38
CA SER A 384 -4.66 -7.83 8.89
C SER A 384 -3.73 -6.90 8.10
N GLY A 385 -2.40 -6.94 8.29
CA GLY A 385 -1.49 -6.15 7.46
C GLY A 385 -0.01 -6.49 7.59
N GLY A 386 0.72 -6.45 6.48
CA GLY A 386 2.16 -6.71 6.45
C GLY A 386 3.04 -5.57 6.98
N GLY A 387 2.51 -4.33 7.02
CA GLY A 387 3.26 -3.14 7.43
C GLY A 387 2.49 -2.15 8.31
N SER A 388 1.29 -2.52 8.78
CA SER A 388 0.47 -1.65 9.64
C SER A 388 -0.18 -2.36 10.82
N LEU A 389 -0.22 -3.70 10.83
CA LEU A 389 -0.74 -4.56 11.90
C LEU A 389 -0.18 -6.00 11.83
N PRO A 390 1.15 -6.21 11.79
CA PRO A 390 1.71 -7.55 11.61
C PRO A 390 1.41 -8.52 12.77
N GLN A 391 0.87 -8.02 13.88
CA GLN A 391 0.59 -8.80 15.08
C GLN A 391 -0.85 -9.30 15.20
N VAL A 392 -1.79 -8.74 14.43
CA VAL A 392 -3.20 -9.14 14.52
C VAL A 392 -3.38 -10.43 13.75
N LYS A 393 -3.27 -11.53 14.49
CA LYS A 393 -3.52 -12.89 14.01
C LYS A 393 -5.02 -13.09 13.87
N LEU A 394 -5.46 -13.46 12.68
CA LEU A 394 -6.85 -13.78 12.37
C LEU A 394 -6.93 -15.27 12.07
N GLY A 395 -7.83 -15.98 12.76
CA GLY A 395 -8.13 -17.36 12.42
C GLY A 395 -8.70 -17.46 11.01
N SER A 396 -8.18 -18.39 10.21
CA SER A 396 -8.56 -18.58 8.80
C SER A 396 -8.52 -20.06 8.40
N TYR A 397 -8.75 -20.33 7.13
CA TYR A 397 -8.57 -21.62 6.48
C TYR A 397 -7.70 -21.47 5.24
N SER A 398 -6.91 -22.50 4.96
CA SER A 398 -6.12 -22.61 3.74
C SER A 398 -6.45 -23.90 3.01
N VAL A 399 -6.49 -23.83 1.68
CA VAL A 399 -6.45 -25.02 0.82
C VAL A 399 -4.99 -25.30 0.47
N VAL A 400 -4.49 -26.48 0.80
CA VAL A 400 -3.08 -26.86 0.69
C VAL A 400 -2.93 -27.88 -0.44
N LEU A 401 -1.96 -27.68 -1.33
CA LEU A 401 -1.70 -28.65 -2.41
C LEU A 401 -1.01 -29.90 -1.88
N ILE A 402 -1.49 -31.05 -2.33
CA ILE A 402 -0.86 -32.35 -2.09
C ILE A 402 -0.12 -32.74 -3.37
N PRO A 403 1.22 -32.85 -3.35
CA PRO A 403 1.97 -33.25 -4.53
C PRO A 403 1.61 -34.68 -4.94
N ILE A 404 1.49 -34.93 -6.25
CA ILE A 404 1.22 -36.27 -6.79
C ILE A 404 2.46 -37.17 -6.61
N GLU A 405 3.66 -36.60 -6.70
CA GLU A 405 4.94 -37.27 -6.50
C GLU A 405 5.80 -36.53 -5.45
N ILE A 406 6.57 -37.29 -4.65
CA ILE A 406 7.46 -36.71 -3.64
C ILE A 406 8.62 -36.00 -4.33
N ASN A 407 8.49 -34.69 -4.50
CA ASN A 407 9.55 -33.83 -5.04
C ASN A 407 9.82 -32.67 -4.08
N LYS A 408 11.04 -32.62 -3.52
CA LYS A 408 11.48 -31.57 -2.57
C LYS A 408 11.37 -30.15 -3.13
N ASN A 409 11.36 -29.99 -4.46
CA ASN A 409 11.26 -28.71 -5.13
C ASN A 409 9.85 -28.37 -5.66
N PHE A 410 8.86 -29.26 -5.45
CA PHE A 410 7.50 -29.08 -5.98
C PHE A 410 6.93 -27.70 -5.60
N GLY A 411 6.84 -27.40 -4.30
CA GLY A 411 6.29 -26.13 -3.85
C GLY A 411 7.06 -24.92 -4.38
N LYS A 412 8.39 -24.95 -4.35
CA LYS A 412 9.22 -23.84 -4.87
C LYS A 412 8.96 -23.58 -6.37
N ASN A 413 8.85 -24.65 -7.16
CA ASN A 413 8.59 -24.55 -8.59
C ASN A 413 7.18 -24.04 -8.87
N VAL A 414 6.17 -24.60 -8.20
CA VAL A 414 4.77 -24.17 -8.33
C VAL A 414 4.62 -22.71 -7.92
N TYR A 415 5.17 -22.30 -6.77
CA TYR A 415 5.14 -20.91 -6.32
C TYR A 415 5.71 -19.96 -7.37
N LYS A 416 6.90 -20.26 -7.91
CA LYS A 416 7.54 -19.43 -8.94
C LYS A 416 6.66 -19.31 -10.18
N LYS A 417 6.09 -20.43 -10.64
CA LYS A 417 5.21 -20.44 -11.82
C LYS A 417 3.90 -19.68 -11.57
N LEU A 418 3.30 -19.79 -10.38
CA LEU A 418 2.08 -19.05 -10.02
C LEU A 418 2.27 -17.54 -10.03
N VAL A 419 3.43 -17.04 -9.56
CA VAL A 419 3.76 -15.61 -9.61
C VAL A 419 4.03 -15.13 -11.05
N GLN A 420 4.38 -16.05 -11.96
CA GLN A 420 4.65 -15.78 -13.37
C GLN A 420 3.48 -16.13 -14.31
N ALA A 421 2.36 -16.61 -13.75
CA ALA A 421 1.19 -17.01 -14.51
C ALA A 421 0.53 -15.81 -15.20
N GLU A 422 -0.39 -16.09 -16.14
CA GLU A 422 -1.15 -15.06 -16.85
C GLU A 422 -1.88 -14.13 -15.88
N ILE A 423 -2.57 -14.73 -14.91
CA ILE A 423 -3.09 -14.05 -13.71
C ILE A 423 -2.23 -14.50 -12.53
N PRO A 424 -1.28 -13.68 -12.06
CA PRO A 424 -0.43 -14.06 -10.94
C PRO A 424 -1.24 -14.38 -9.68
N VAL A 425 -0.91 -15.49 -9.02
CA VAL A 425 -1.49 -15.88 -7.73
C VAL A 425 -0.40 -15.88 -6.67
N LEU A 426 -0.54 -15.01 -5.66
CA LEU A 426 0.37 -15.00 -4.52
C LEU A 426 -0.14 -15.94 -3.44
N SER A 427 0.36 -17.18 -3.43
CA SER A 427 0.15 -18.17 -2.38
C SER A 427 1.19 -18.06 -1.25
N ILE A 428 1.15 -18.97 -0.28
CA ILE A 428 2.15 -19.07 0.79
C ILE A 428 3.00 -20.32 0.54
N LEU A 429 4.33 -20.14 0.41
CA LEU A 429 5.30 -21.23 0.42
C LEU A 429 5.80 -21.45 1.85
N ARG A 430 5.40 -22.56 2.48
CA ARG A 430 5.79 -22.89 3.85
C ARG A 430 6.28 -24.34 3.92
N LYS A 431 7.54 -24.54 4.33
CA LYS A 431 8.17 -25.87 4.47
C LYS A 431 8.01 -26.77 3.23
N GLY A 432 8.03 -26.18 2.03
CA GLY A 432 7.87 -26.90 0.76
C GLY A 432 6.42 -27.13 0.31
N GLU A 433 5.43 -26.79 1.13
CA GLU A 433 4.00 -26.84 0.80
C GLU A 433 3.51 -25.50 0.24
N ILE A 434 2.45 -25.56 -0.56
CA ILE A 434 1.75 -24.39 -1.11
C ILE A 434 0.37 -24.28 -0.49
N HIS A 435 0.13 -23.16 0.19
CA HIS A 435 -1.12 -22.87 0.88
C HIS A 435 -1.81 -21.68 0.21
N PHE A 436 -3.13 -21.77 0.03
CA PHE A 436 -3.98 -20.68 -0.43
C PHE A 436 -4.92 -20.27 0.70
N ASP A 437 -4.55 -19.22 1.44
CA ASP A 437 -5.36 -18.73 2.55
C ASP A 437 -6.56 -17.94 2.00
N VAL A 438 -7.77 -18.41 2.34
CA VAL A 438 -9.00 -17.88 1.74
C VAL A 438 -9.43 -16.55 2.34
N LEU A 439 -8.79 -16.05 3.41
CA LEU A 439 -9.12 -14.75 4.00
C LEU A 439 -9.05 -13.62 2.99
N THR A 440 -8.12 -13.67 2.04
CA THR A 440 -7.89 -12.59 1.06
C THR A 440 -8.38 -12.93 -0.35
N ILE A 441 -8.88 -14.14 -0.58
CA ILE A 441 -9.45 -14.55 -1.86
C ILE A 441 -10.88 -14.04 -1.94
N PHE A 442 -11.22 -13.30 -3.00
CA PHE A 442 -12.60 -12.96 -3.31
C PHE A 442 -13.27 -14.16 -3.97
N GLU A 443 -14.54 -14.41 -3.68
CA GLU A 443 -15.27 -15.58 -4.20
C GLU A 443 -15.21 -15.67 -5.74
N LYS A 444 -15.36 -14.53 -6.42
CA LYS A 444 -15.24 -14.43 -7.88
C LYS A 444 -13.89 -14.85 -8.46
N ASP A 445 -12.85 -14.95 -7.63
CA ASP A 445 -11.49 -15.30 -8.03
C ASP A 445 -11.19 -16.78 -7.88
N ILE A 446 -12.06 -17.55 -7.21
CA ILE A 446 -11.85 -18.99 -6.96
C ILE A 446 -11.62 -19.78 -8.27
N PRO A 447 -12.45 -19.64 -9.33
CA PRO A 447 -12.22 -20.35 -10.58
C PRO A 447 -10.87 -20.01 -11.22
N ALA A 448 -10.49 -18.73 -11.21
CA ALA A 448 -9.21 -18.28 -11.75
C ALA A 448 -8.02 -18.85 -10.96
N VAL A 449 -8.11 -18.97 -9.63
CA VAL A 449 -7.07 -19.62 -8.82
C VAL A 449 -6.89 -21.07 -9.26
N ALA A 450 -7.97 -21.84 -9.37
CA ALA A 450 -7.90 -23.24 -9.77
C ALA A 450 -7.32 -23.42 -11.19
N GLN A 451 -7.74 -22.60 -12.13
CA GLN A 451 -7.22 -22.60 -13.50
C GLN A 451 -5.71 -22.32 -13.53
N MET A 452 -5.25 -21.30 -12.78
CA MET A 452 -3.82 -20.96 -12.72
C MET A 452 -3.01 -22.07 -12.06
N VAL A 453 -3.51 -22.69 -10.98
CA VAL A 453 -2.86 -23.84 -10.37
C VAL A 453 -2.76 -25.01 -11.35
N LYS A 454 -3.85 -25.34 -12.05
CA LYS A 454 -3.85 -26.42 -13.05
C LYS A 454 -2.82 -26.20 -14.16
N SER A 455 -2.62 -24.95 -14.57
CA SER A 455 -1.68 -24.61 -15.65
C SER A 455 -0.21 -24.77 -15.28
N VAL A 456 0.13 -24.87 -13.98
CA VAL A 456 1.53 -24.84 -13.51
C VAL A 456 2.01 -26.13 -12.85
N ILE A 457 1.09 -27.00 -12.43
CA ILE A 457 1.38 -28.28 -11.77
C ILE A 457 1.68 -29.39 -12.75
#